data_AF-A0AAD3HPJ2-F1
#
_entry.id   AF-A0AAD3HPJ2-F1
#
_cell.length_a   1.000
_cell.length_b   1.000
_cell.length_c   1.000
_cell.angle_alpha   90.00
_cell.angle_beta   90.00
_cell.angle_gamma   90.00
#
_symmetry.space_group_name_H-M   'P 1'
#
loop_
_entity.id
_entity.type
_entity.pdbx_description
1 polymer ?
#
loop_
_entity_poly.entity_id
_entity_poly.type
_entity_poly.pdbx_seq_one_letter_code
_entity_poly.pdbx_strand_id
1 'polypeptide(L)'
;MFVLAHALGKQAHSLPPAERLAASLSSAGPSITLAACCEVAAFTLGGCLTGMPAVRNFSLAAAAALALDFGLQVTVFAALLVLDVRRMRAGRLDCCPCVRLGGGAAGVGEQRRQREGDVAGPHTPPAPAEAMEYGSKQPQQGDGGDEEDAAAPCTVATSSSEEGEEGEVDERSYWSLQRVLQAYFDRVHAPLLSRPVVQCGVLLLFAATLFASLAAIPYLQVGLDQAVALPRDSYLQRYYRDLLQQLRVGPPLLLVVRDLDLRPEAGQVERLCGVAGCAQDSLANRVSAAARDPASSFISASAASWLDDFMTWLSPDLPACCRTNEAGGVAASYCPPPDQPPCNGNSSACASCHTCVQAAFTGGRPSVPQFQTYLPWFLAARPSEQCAKAGVGAYSDALQRAQLDDPT
;
A
#
# COMPACT_ATOMS: atom_id res chain seq x y z
N MET A 1 0.99 -5.95 26.15
CA MET A 1 0.67 -5.60 27.56
C MET A 1 -0.16 -6.67 28.29
N PHE A 2 -1.34 -7.06 27.79
CA PHE A 2 -2.24 -8.06 28.42
C PHE A 2 -1.56 -9.38 28.81
N VAL A 3 -0.77 -9.96 27.90
CA VAL A 3 -0.04 -11.22 28.14
C VAL A 3 0.91 -11.09 29.35
N LEU A 4 1.62 -9.98 29.45
CA LEU A 4 2.58 -9.74 30.53
C LEU A 4 1.87 -9.52 31.88
N ALA A 5 0.77 -8.76 31.90
CA ALA A 5 -0.04 -8.57 33.10
C ALA A 5 -0.66 -9.90 33.59
N HIS A 6 -1.16 -10.72 32.65
CA HIS A 6 -1.69 -12.04 32.97
C HIS A 6 -0.59 -12.99 33.50
N ALA A 7 0.59 -13.01 32.88
CA ALA A 7 1.73 -13.79 33.34
C ALA A 7 2.17 -13.40 34.75
N LEU A 8 2.14 -12.10 35.07
CA LEU A 8 2.41 -11.57 36.41
C LEU A 8 1.37 -12.00 37.44
N GLY A 9 0.10 -12.02 37.06
CA GLY A 9 -1.00 -12.51 37.88
C GLY A 9 -0.87 -13.99 38.27
N LYS A 10 -0.19 -14.80 37.46
CA LYS A 10 0.06 -16.22 37.74
C LYS A 10 1.23 -16.48 38.70
N GLN A 11 2.13 -15.51 38.91
CA GLN A 11 3.29 -15.70 39.78
C GLN A 11 2.94 -15.62 41.27
N ALA A 12 3.61 -16.45 42.08
CA ALA A 12 3.41 -16.50 43.53
C ALA A 12 3.51 -15.12 44.20
N HIS A 13 2.52 -14.79 45.04
CA HIS A 13 2.43 -13.48 45.69
C HIS A 13 3.47 -13.24 46.79
N SER A 14 4.18 -14.28 47.25
CA SER A 14 5.19 -14.22 48.31
C SER A 14 6.53 -13.61 47.88
N LEU A 15 6.85 -13.63 46.59
CA LEU A 15 8.13 -13.14 46.06
C LEU A 15 8.20 -11.60 46.04
N PRO A 16 9.39 -10.98 46.13
CA PRO A 16 9.59 -9.55 45.90
C PRO A 16 9.02 -9.10 44.54
N PRO A 17 8.49 -7.87 44.40
CA PRO A 17 7.81 -7.44 43.17
C PRO A 17 8.71 -7.50 41.91
N ALA A 18 10.00 -7.21 42.07
CA ALA A 18 10.97 -7.27 40.99
C ALA A 18 11.24 -8.70 40.52
N GLU A 19 11.31 -9.66 41.45
CA GLU A 19 11.53 -11.08 41.14
C GLU A 19 10.30 -11.71 40.48
N ARG A 20 9.09 -11.31 40.90
CA ARG A 20 7.82 -11.69 40.22
C ARG A 20 7.78 -11.20 38.78
N LEU A 21 8.19 -9.95 38.52
CA LEU A 21 8.27 -9.44 37.17
C LEU A 21 9.32 -10.22 36.35
N ALA A 22 10.49 -10.48 36.91
CA ALA A 22 11.54 -11.23 36.23
C ALA A 22 11.07 -12.65 35.83
N ALA A 23 10.39 -13.37 36.71
CA ALA A 23 9.78 -14.68 36.41
C ALA A 23 8.66 -14.60 35.35
N SER A 24 7.91 -13.49 35.32
CA SER A 24 6.87 -13.25 34.31
C SER A 24 7.47 -12.96 32.94
N LEU A 25 8.52 -12.15 32.90
CA LEU A 25 9.26 -11.83 31.68
C LEU A 25 10.03 -13.05 31.16
N SER A 26 10.59 -13.90 32.02
CA SER A 26 11.27 -15.12 31.56
C SER A 26 10.31 -16.14 30.94
N SER A 27 9.05 -16.18 31.40
CA SER A 27 8.03 -17.09 30.87
C SER A 27 7.31 -16.56 29.62
N ALA A 28 6.89 -15.28 29.60
CA ALA A 28 6.12 -14.70 28.50
C ALA A 28 6.96 -13.87 27.51
N GLY A 29 8.11 -13.35 27.94
CA GLY A 29 8.97 -12.46 27.15
C GLY A 29 9.44 -13.04 25.82
N PRO A 30 9.89 -14.30 25.73
CA PRO A 30 10.34 -14.88 24.46
C PRO A 30 9.26 -14.85 23.37
N SER A 31 8.01 -15.13 23.72
CA SER A 31 6.90 -15.10 22.76
C SER A 31 6.57 -13.68 22.31
N ILE A 32 6.59 -12.70 23.23
CA ILE A 32 6.35 -11.29 22.93
C ILE A 32 7.46 -10.74 22.00
N THR A 33 8.72 -11.03 22.30
CA THR A 33 9.86 -10.60 21.48
C THR A 33 9.83 -11.23 20.10
N LEU A 34 9.53 -12.54 20.00
CA LEU A 34 9.43 -13.21 18.70
C LEU A 34 8.36 -12.58 17.81
N ALA A 35 7.17 -12.34 18.37
CA ALA A 35 6.07 -11.69 17.65
C ALA A 35 6.48 -10.30 17.14
N ALA A 36 7.02 -9.45 18.03
CA ALA A 36 7.47 -8.11 17.67
C ALA A 36 8.57 -8.13 16.60
N CYS A 37 9.56 -9.02 16.72
CA CYS A 37 10.61 -9.17 15.72
C CYS A 37 10.04 -9.61 14.35
N CYS A 38 9.11 -10.56 14.32
CA CYS A 38 8.46 -11.01 13.09
C CYS A 38 7.64 -9.89 12.45
N GLU A 39 6.88 -9.10 13.22
CA GLU A 39 6.09 -7.99 12.71
C GLU A 39 6.98 -6.87 12.16
N VAL A 40 8.00 -6.45 12.92
CA VAL A 40 8.97 -5.45 12.46
C VAL A 40 9.68 -5.93 11.19
N ALA A 41 10.12 -7.20 11.14
CA ALA A 41 10.71 -7.79 9.94
C ALA A 41 9.75 -7.80 8.76
N ALA A 42 8.48 -8.18 8.95
CA ALA A 42 7.48 -8.22 7.90
C ALA A 42 7.20 -6.81 7.33
N PHE A 43 7.01 -5.80 8.19
CA PHE A 43 6.76 -4.42 7.75
C PHE A 43 7.98 -3.77 7.10
N THR A 44 9.19 -4.02 7.62
CA THR A 44 10.43 -3.54 7.00
C THR A 44 10.65 -4.18 5.64
N LEU A 45 10.50 -5.50 5.51
CA LEU A 45 10.56 -6.18 4.22
C LEU A 45 9.50 -5.65 3.25
N GLY A 46 8.26 -5.48 3.69
CA GLY A 46 7.20 -4.87 2.89
C GLY A 46 7.55 -3.46 2.38
N GLY A 47 8.22 -2.65 3.20
CA GLY A 47 8.65 -1.29 2.83
C GLY A 47 9.84 -1.23 1.90
N CYS A 48 10.79 -2.13 2.07
CA CYS A 48 11.97 -2.21 1.21
C CYS A 48 11.65 -2.80 -0.17
N LEU A 49 10.67 -3.71 -0.25
CA LEU A 49 10.35 -4.43 -1.48
C LEU A 49 9.27 -3.75 -2.33
N THR A 50 8.40 -2.92 -1.74
CA THR A 50 7.31 -2.28 -2.49
C THR A 50 7.78 -1.06 -3.29
N GLY A 51 7.44 -1.02 -4.58
CA GLY A 51 7.64 0.15 -5.43
C GLY A 51 6.62 1.27 -5.20
N MET A 52 5.53 1.01 -4.46
CA MET A 52 4.48 2.00 -4.19
C MET A 52 4.88 2.91 -3.02
N PRO A 53 5.10 4.22 -3.24
CA PRO A 53 5.64 5.11 -2.21
C PRO A 53 4.73 5.26 -0.99
N ALA A 54 3.41 5.24 -1.19
CA ALA A 54 2.44 5.31 -0.09
C ALA A 54 2.56 4.10 0.86
N VAL A 55 2.61 2.88 0.31
CA VAL A 55 2.75 1.64 1.08
C VAL A 55 4.12 1.57 1.75
N ARG A 56 5.18 2.00 1.05
CA ARG A 56 6.53 2.07 1.60
C ARG A 56 6.63 2.98 2.82
N ASN A 57 6.07 4.19 2.74
CA ASN A 57 6.10 5.12 3.86
C ASN A 57 5.27 4.60 5.04
N PHE A 58 4.08 4.06 4.75
CA PHE A 58 3.23 3.45 5.78
C PHE A 58 3.94 2.29 6.50
N SER A 59 4.54 1.36 5.75
CA SER A 59 5.14 0.17 6.35
C SER A 59 6.42 0.48 7.13
N LEU A 60 7.25 1.43 6.67
CA LEU A 60 8.43 1.87 7.42
C LEU A 60 8.05 2.61 8.70
N ALA A 61 7.02 3.47 8.65
CA ALA A 61 6.49 4.13 9.84
C ALA A 61 5.90 3.11 10.82
N ALA A 62 5.14 2.12 10.33
CA ALA A 62 4.59 1.05 11.15
C ALA A 62 5.69 0.21 11.81
N ALA A 63 6.74 -0.16 11.06
CA ALA A 63 7.88 -0.90 11.60
C ALA A 63 8.58 -0.13 12.74
N ALA A 64 8.82 1.18 12.55
CA ALA A 64 9.40 2.03 13.58
C ALA A 64 8.48 2.14 14.81
N ALA A 65 7.17 2.33 14.59
CA ALA A 65 6.19 2.40 15.66
C ALA A 65 6.12 1.10 16.47
N LEU A 66 6.11 -0.06 15.83
CA LEU A 66 6.10 -1.37 16.50
C LEU A 66 7.40 -1.64 17.26
N ALA A 67 8.56 -1.25 16.71
CA ALA A 67 9.83 -1.38 17.41
C ALA A 67 9.88 -0.49 18.68
N LEU A 68 9.37 0.74 18.58
CA LEU A 68 9.25 1.65 19.73
C LEU A 68 8.23 1.15 20.75
N ASP A 69 7.07 0.66 20.31
CA ASP A 69 6.04 0.09 21.18
C ASP A 69 6.59 -1.11 21.95
N PHE A 70 7.29 -2.03 21.28
CA PHE A 70 7.97 -3.13 21.94
C PHE A 70 8.98 -2.64 23.00
N GLY A 71 9.82 -1.66 22.63
CA GLY A 71 10.80 -1.06 23.55
C GLY A 71 10.15 -0.45 24.80
N LEU A 72 9.08 0.32 24.62
CA LEU A 72 8.30 0.90 25.72
C LEU A 72 7.58 -0.18 26.55
N GLN A 73 7.10 -1.25 25.91
CA GLN A 73 6.40 -2.33 26.58
C GLN A 73 7.32 -3.14 27.51
N VAL A 74 8.55 -3.44 27.08
CA VAL A 74 9.50 -4.24 27.90
C VAL A 74 10.23 -3.41 28.96
N THR A 75 10.28 -2.08 28.81
CA THR A 75 10.95 -1.19 29.76
C THR A 75 9.95 -0.43 30.64
N VAL A 76 9.29 0.57 30.08
CA VAL A 76 8.41 1.51 30.81
C VAL A 76 7.20 0.77 31.38
N PHE A 77 6.48 0.01 30.56
CA PHE A 77 5.30 -0.70 31.03
C PHE A 77 5.64 -1.78 32.07
N ALA A 78 6.75 -2.51 31.89
CA ALA A 78 7.24 -3.46 32.88
C ALA A 78 7.59 -2.78 34.22
N ALA A 79 8.24 -1.61 34.19
CA ALA A 79 8.52 -0.82 35.39
C ALA A 79 7.24 -0.32 36.08
N LEU A 80 6.27 0.17 35.29
CA LEU A 80 4.95 0.58 35.79
C LEU A 80 4.21 -0.58 36.45
N LEU A 81 4.26 -1.80 35.90
CA LEU A 81 3.69 -2.99 36.54
C LEU A 81 4.31 -3.30 37.91
N VAL A 82 5.63 -3.08 38.08
CA VAL A 82 6.28 -3.25 39.39
C VAL A 82 5.83 -2.19 40.38
N LEU A 83 5.66 -0.95 39.94
CA LEU A 83 5.11 0.13 40.78
C LEU A 83 3.66 -0.15 41.17
N ASP A 84 2.87 -0.67 40.24
CA ASP A 84 1.48 -1.05 40.44
C ASP A 84 1.35 -2.17 41.49
N VAL A 85 2.16 -3.24 41.37
CA VAL A 85 2.21 -4.30 42.39
C VAL A 85 2.66 -3.78 43.76
N ARG A 86 3.57 -2.80 43.81
CA ARG A 86 3.96 -2.15 45.08
C ARG A 86 2.82 -1.32 45.67
N ARG A 87 2.05 -0.62 44.83
CA ARG A 87 0.85 0.13 45.24
C ARG A 87 -0.19 -0.81 45.83
N MET A 88 -0.51 -1.90 45.13
CA MET A 88 -1.48 -2.90 45.58
C MET A 88 -1.08 -3.53 46.93
N ARG A 89 0.20 -3.85 47.12
CA ARG A 89 0.69 -4.35 48.42
C ARG A 89 0.59 -3.33 49.55
N ALA A 90 0.66 -2.04 49.23
CA ALA A 90 0.51 -0.96 50.21
C ALA A 90 -0.96 -0.63 50.52
N GLY A 91 -1.92 -1.34 49.92
CA GLY A 91 -3.36 -1.15 50.10
C GLY A 91 -3.84 0.24 49.67
N ARG A 92 -3.24 0.80 48.61
CA ARG A 92 -3.55 2.15 48.09
C ARG A 92 -4.44 2.07 46.85
N LEU A 93 -5.40 2.98 46.74
CA LEU A 93 -6.33 3.07 45.61
C LEU A 93 -5.62 3.44 44.29
N ASP A 94 -6.19 2.99 43.18
CA ASP A 94 -5.58 3.07 41.84
C ASP A 94 -5.44 4.50 41.30
N CYS A 95 -6.57 5.22 41.23
CA CYS A 95 -6.62 6.60 40.73
C CYS A 95 -6.21 7.64 41.79
N CYS A 96 -6.13 7.24 43.06
CA CYS A 96 -5.79 8.10 44.19
C CYS A 96 -4.75 7.42 45.11
N PRO A 97 -3.48 7.34 44.70
CA PRO A 97 -2.44 6.60 45.44
C PRO A 97 -2.15 7.16 46.83
N CYS A 98 -2.63 8.36 47.15
CA CYS A 98 -2.52 8.97 48.47
C CYS A 98 -3.45 8.33 49.52
N VAL A 99 -4.56 7.71 49.11
CA VAL A 99 -5.55 7.10 50.01
C VAL A 99 -5.21 5.63 50.23
N ARG A 100 -5.10 5.22 51.50
CA ARG A 100 -5.02 3.80 51.89
C ARG A 100 -6.42 3.30 52.21
N LEU A 101 -6.77 2.12 51.72
CA LEU A 101 -7.95 1.40 52.17
C LEU A 101 -7.78 1.11 53.66
N GLY A 102 -8.58 1.79 54.49
CA GLY A 102 -8.60 1.60 55.93
C GLY A 102 -8.97 0.17 56.26
N GLY A 103 -8.14 -0.51 57.06
CA GLY A 103 -8.39 -1.88 57.50
C GLY A 103 -9.67 -1.98 58.32
N GLY A 104 -10.71 -2.61 57.76
CA GLY A 104 -11.78 -3.22 58.53
C GLY A 104 -11.25 -4.48 59.21
N ALA A 105 -11.31 -4.47 60.55
CA ALA A 105 -10.92 -5.50 61.50
C ALA A 105 -10.86 -6.97 61.01
N ALA A 106 -9.69 -7.58 61.14
CA ALA A 106 -9.55 -9.02 61.33
C ALA A 106 -8.74 -9.28 62.61
N GLY A 107 -9.40 -9.04 63.75
CA GLY A 107 -8.99 -9.60 65.03
C GLY A 107 -10.02 -10.64 65.45
N VAL A 108 -9.82 -11.91 65.08
CA VAL A 108 -10.36 -13.08 65.80
C VAL A 108 -9.44 -14.27 65.55
N GLY A 109 -8.75 -14.70 66.62
CA GLY A 109 -8.38 -16.10 66.88
C GLY A 109 -7.10 -16.65 66.25
N GLU A 110 -5.98 -16.60 66.98
CA GLU A 110 -5.12 -17.79 67.17
C GLU A 110 -4.22 -17.56 68.41
N GLN A 111 -4.84 -17.46 69.59
CA GLN A 111 -4.20 -17.81 70.86
C GLN A 111 -4.85 -19.09 71.37
N ARG A 112 -4.35 -20.25 70.94
CA ARG A 112 -4.40 -21.49 71.75
C ARG A 112 -3.39 -22.51 71.23
N ARG A 113 -2.55 -23.00 72.17
CA ARG A 113 -1.49 -24.02 72.07
C ARG A 113 -0.15 -23.48 71.58
N GLN A 114 0.96 -23.52 72.30
CA GLN A 114 1.32 -24.18 73.55
C GLN A 114 2.51 -23.40 74.14
N ARG A 115 2.43 -23.05 75.43
CA ARG A 115 3.60 -22.89 76.29
C ARG A 115 3.46 -23.95 77.36
N GLU A 116 4.16 -25.07 77.22
CA GLU A 116 4.58 -25.91 78.34
C GLU A 116 5.68 -26.87 77.88
N GLY A 117 6.81 -26.89 78.61
CA GLY A 117 7.77 -27.99 78.59
C GLY A 117 9.17 -27.66 78.07
N ASP A 118 10.08 -27.39 79.00
CA ASP A 118 11.53 -27.27 78.85
C ASP A 118 12.24 -28.54 78.32
N VAL A 119 13.42 -28.34 77.72
CA VAL A 119 14.75 -28.95 78.08
C VAL A 119 15.65 -29.19 76.85
N ALA A 120 16.82 -28.53 76.90
CA ALA A 120 18.17 -28.83 76.37
C ALA A 120 18.41 -29.54 75.02
N GLY A 121 19.26 -28.94 74.17
CA GLY A 121 19.92 -29.59 73.01
C GLY A 121 21.11 -30.50 73.41
N PRO A 122 22.11 -30.77 72.55
CA PRO A 122 22.23 -30.56 71.09
C PRO A 122 22.52 -31.89 70.33
N HIS A 123 22.69 -31.87 69.00
CA HIS A 123 23.79 -32.55 68.26
C HIS A 123 23.58 -32.52 66.74
N THR A 124 24.69 -32.28 66.05
CA THR A 124 24.92 -32.13 64.60
C THR A 124 25.36 -33.49 63.96
N PRO A 125 25.74 -33.57 62.67
CA PRO A 125 25.15 -34.41 61.60
C PRO A 125 25.93 -35.73 61.32
N PRO A 126 25.68 -36.48 60.21
CA PRO A 126 26.34 -36.16 58.92
C PRO A 126 25.53 -36.50 57.64
N ALA A 127 25.97 -35.92 56.52
CA ALA A 127 25.71 -36.34 55.12
C ALA A 127 26.67 -37.52 54.76
N PRO A 128 26.86 -37.99 53.50
CA PRO A 128 26.24 -37.65 52.19
C PRO A 128 25.99 -38.90 51.28
N ALA A 129 25.83 -38.64 49.97
CA ALA A 129 25.94 -39.54 48.80
C ALA A 129 24.64 -40.26 48.36
N GLU A 130 24.27 -40.43 47.08
CA GLU A 130 24.83 -40.10 45.76
C GLU A 130 23.77 -40.45 44.67
N ALA A 131 23.96 -39.93 43.45
CA ALA A 131 23.54 -40.41 42.11
C ALA A 131 22.04 -40.67 41.79
N MET A 132 21.44 -40.02 40.79
CA MET A 132 21.56 -40.15 39.32
C MET A 132 20.72 -41.32 38.74
N GLU A 133 19.58 -40.92 38.15
CA GLU A 133 19.02 -41.36 36.84
C GLU A 133 18.62 -42.83 36.57
N TYR A 134 17.35 -43.04 36.14
CA TYR A 134 16.96 -43.43 34.76
C TYR A 134 15.56 -44.06 34.75
N GLY A 135 14.74 -43.66 33.76
CA GLY A 135 13.38 -44.17 33.58
C GLY A 135 13.32 -45.49 32.80
N SER A 136 12.27 -46.28 33.04
CA SER A 136 11.64 -47.09 32.00
C SER A 136 10.26 -47.59 32.39
N LYS A 137 9.48 -47.86 31.36
CA LYS A 137 8.02 -48.03 31.29
C LYS A 137 7.53 -49.44 31.68
N GLN A 138 6.34 -49.48 32.30
CA GLN A 138 5.15 -50.38 32.12
C GLN A 138 5.31 -51.92 32.14
N PRO A 139 4.28 -52.70 32.59
CA PRO A 139 2.96 -52.77 31.90
C PRO A 139 1.68 -52.99 32.75
N GLN A 140 0.58 -52.47 32.16
CA GLN A 140 -0.82 -52.96 32.00
C GLN A 140 -1.66 -53.71 33.06
N GLN A 141 -2.98 -53.46 32.90
CA GLN A 141 -4.20 -54.18 33.32
C GLN A 141 -4.64 -53.97 34.79
N GLY A 142 -5.88 -53.60 35.12
CA GLY A 142 -7.15 -53.44 34.40
C GLY A 142 -8.31 -53.77 35.36
N ASP A 143 -9.46 -53.11 35.17
CA ASP A 143 -10.77 -53.35 35.83
C ASP A 143 -10.91 -52.78 37.26
N GLY A 144 -11.96 -52.09 37.70
CA GLY A 144 -13.30 -51.76 37.18
C GLY A 144 -14.20 -51.45 38.40
N GLY A 145 -15.13 -50.50 38.29
CA GLY A 145 -16.23 -50.32 39.26
C GLY A 145 -16.40 -48.92 39.86
N ASP A 146 -17.27 -48.14 39.23
CA ASP A 146 -17.89 -46.90 39.70
C ASP A 146 -18.92 -47.16 40.82
N GLU A 147 -19.13 -46.22 41.76
CA GLU A 147 -20.47 -45.74 42.17
C GLU A 147 -20.41 -44.41 42.98
N GLU A 148 -21.24 -43.47 42.50
CA GLU A 148 -22.06 -42.41 43.16
C GLU A 148 -21.57 -41.52 44.32
N ASP A 149 -21.79 -40.20 44.15
CA ASP A 149 -22.63 -39.33 45.02
C ASP A 149 -22.60 -37.88 44.45
N ALA A 150 -23.67 -37.28 43.91
CA ALA A 150 -24.95 -36.82 44.49
C ALA A 150 -24.99 -35.29 44.75
N ALA A 151 -26.03 -34.64 44.21
CA ALA A 151 -26.78 -33.41 44.63
C ALA A 151 -26.02 -32.08 44.90
N ALA A 152 -26.23 -30.99 44.12
CA ALA A 152 -27.34 -29.99 44.13
C ALA A 152 -27.35 -29.01 45.33
N PRO A 153 -28.01 -27.82 45.28
CA PRO A 153 -28.13 -26.81 44.22
C PRO A 153 -27.84 -25.36 44.72
N CYS A 154 -27.63 -24.42 43.77
CA CYS A 154 -27.49 -22.98 44.06
C CYS A 154 -28.84 -22.34 44.43
N THR A 155 -28.87 -21.58 45.52
CA THR A 155 -29.99 -20.70 45.89
C THR A 155 -29.69 -19.25 45.48
N VAL A 156 -30.64 -18.67 44.75
CA VAL A 156 -30.70 -17.27 44.38
C VAL A 156 -31.38 -16.53 45.53
N ALA A 157 -30.75 -15.48 46.06
CA ALA A 157 -31.37 -14.52 46.95
C ALA A 157 -31.20 -13.11 46.36
N THR A 158 -32.34 -12.51 46.02
CA THR A 158 -32.51 -11.09 45.70
C THR A 158 -32.79 -10.30 46.97
N SER A 159 -32.14 -9.16 47.16
CA SER A 159 -32.66 -8.05 47.95
C SER A 159 -32.19 -6.70 47.40
N SER A 160 -33.08 -5.73 47.47
CA SER A 160 -33.20 -4.47 46.73
C SER A 160 -32.71 -3.22 47.48
N SER A 161 -32.46 -2.15 46.71
CA SER A 161 -32.48 -0.70 47.08
C SER A 161 -31.27 -0.21 47.91
N GLU A 162 -30.58 0.92 47.67
CA GLU A 162 -30.88 2.22 47.04
C GLU A 162 -29.55 2.97 46.69
N GLU A 163 -29.60 3.76 45.61
CA GLU A 163 -28.92 5.02 45.27
C GLU A 163 -27.39 5.24 45.47
N GLY A 164 -26.71 5.58 44.36
CA GLY A 164 -25.46 6.35 44.32
C GLY A 164 -24.31 5.73 43.53
N GLU A 165 -24.48 5.43 42.24
CA GLU A 165 -23.38 4.90 41.40
C GLU A 165 -22.45 6.02 40.88
N GLU A 166 -21.45 6.37 41.67
CA GLU A 166 -20.11 6.60 41.10
C GLU A 166 -19.49 5.22 40.88
N GLY A 167 -19.14 4.91 39.63
CA GLY A 167 -18.72 3.58 39.18
C GLY A 167 -17.43 3.10 39.85
N GLU A 168 -17.56 2.46 41.01
CA GLU A 168 -16.54 1.62 41.62
C GLU A 168 -16.62 0.25 40.94
N VAL A 169 -15.80 0.06 39.90
CA VAL A 169 -15.59 -1.26 39.30
C VAL A 169 -14.83 -2.11 40.34
N ASP A 170 -15.56 -2.95 41.07
CA ASP A 170 -15.01 -3.87 42.08
C ASP A 170 -13.93 -4.78 41.46
N GLU A 171 -12.68 -4.63 41.90
CA GLU A 171 -11.51 -5.42 41.44
C GLU A 171 -11.73 -6.94 41.60
N ARG A 172 -12.58 -7.39 42.55
CA ARG A 172 -12.96 -8.80 42.68
C ARG A 172 -13.69 -9.31 41.44
N SER A 173 -14.42 -8.43 40.75
CA SER A 173 -15.16 -8.74 39.52
C SER A 173 -14.22 -9.06 38.35
N TYR A 174 -13.12 -8.31 38.17
CA TYR A 174 -12.15 -8.56 37.09
C TYR A 174 -11.44 -9.92 37.25
N TRP A 175 -10.99 -10.24 38.47
CA TRP A 175 -10.44 -11.56 38.79
C TRP A 175 -11.48 -12.67 38.69
N SER A 176 -12.76 -12.40 38.97
CA SER A 176 -13.83 -13.38 38.76
C SER A 176 -14.05 -13.69 37.28
N LEU A 177 -14.03 -12.68 36.40
CA LEU A 177 -14.28 -12.83 34.97
C LEU A 177 -13.13 -13.59 34.29
N GLN A 178 -11.88 -13.32 34.71
CA GLN A 178 -10.71 -14.05 34.23
C GLN A 178 -10.72 -15.52 34.68
N ARG A 179 -11.17 -15.82 35.91
CA ARG A 179 -11.37 -17.19 36.38
C ARG A 179 -12.51 -17.89 35.65
N VAL A 180 -13.60 -17.19 35.36
CA VAL A 180 -14.73 -17.72 34.57
C VAL A 180 -14.29 -18.05 33.15
N LEU A 181 -13.54 -17.16 32.49
CA LEU A 181 -12.99 -17.39 31.16
C LEU A 181 -12.07 -18.60 31.16
N GLN A 182 -11.16 -18.69 32.13
CA GLN A 182 -10.23 -19.81 32.24
C GLN A 182 -10.97 -21.12 32.52
N ALA A 183 -11.98 -21.10 33.40
CA ALA A 183 -12.83 -22.27 33.66
C ALA A 183 -13.64 -22.68 32.42
N TYR A 184 -14.12 -21.74 31.62
CA TYR A 184 -14.79 -22.04 30.35
C TYR A 184 -13.83 -22.71 29.35
N PHE A 185 -12.62 -22.17 29.20
CA PHE A 185 -11.61 -22.77 28.32
C PHE A 185 -11.24 -24.19 28.76
N ASP A 186 -10.99 -24.38 30.05
CA ASP A 186 -10.54 -25.67 30.59
C ASP A 186 -11.66 -26.72 30.66
N ARG A 187 -12.89 -26.32 31.03
CA ARG A 187 -14.00 -27.27 31.26
C ARG A 187 -14.92 -27.49 30.05
N VAL A 188 -14.99 -26.54 29.13
CA VAL A 188 -15.93 -26.60 28.01
C VAL A 188 -15.20 -26.60 26.68
N HIS A 189 -14.38 -25.57 26.41
CA HIS A 189 -13.81 -25.37 25.07
C HIS A 189 -12.74 -26.41 24.71
N ALA A 190 -11.73 -26.59 25.57
CA ALA A 190 -10.64 -27.55 25.35
C ALA A 190 -11.14 -29.01 25.23
N PRO A 191 -12.01 -29.54 26.12
CA PRO A 191 -12.50 -30.91 25.99
C PRO A 191 -13.47 -31.10 24.82
N LEU A 192 -14.18 -30.05 24.38
CA LEU A 192 -15.01 -30.12 23.17
C LEU A 192 -14.14 -30.17 21.91
N LEU A 193 -13.14 -29.29 21.81
CA LEU A 193 -12.23 -29.20 20.67
C LEU A 193 -11.29 -30.41 20.56
N SER A 194 -10.95 -31.07 21.68
CA SER A 194 -10.11 -32.26 21.68
C SER A 194 -10.83 -33.54 21.23
N ARG A 195 -12.17 -33.51 21.08
CA ARG A 195 -12.92 -34.65 20.52
C ARG A 195 -12.51 -34.86 19.05
N PRO A 196 -12.15 -36.09 18.63
CA PRO A 196 -11.62 -36.34 17.29
C PRO A 196 -12.61 -35.98 16.18
N VAL A 197 -13.92 -36.14 16.42
CA VAL A 197 -14.99 -35.75 15.49
C VAL A 197 -14.99 -34.23 15.26
N VAL A 198 -14.82 -33.45 16.32
CA VAL A 198 -14.79 -31.98 16.25
C VAL A 198 -13.52 -31.52 15.55
N GLN A 199 -12.36 -32.10 15.87
CA GLN A 199 -11.10 -31.80 15.18
C GLN A 199 -11.20 -32.05 13.67
N CYS A 200 -11.74 -33.21 13.28
CA CYS A 200 -11.94 -33.54 11.87
C CYS A 200 -12.90 -32.54 11.20
N GLY A 201 -14.00 -32.19 11.86
CA GLY A 201 -14.95 -31.18 11.36
C GLY A 201 -14.33 -29.81 11.17
N VAL A 202 -13.51 -29.35 12.14
CA VAL A 202 -12.80 -28.06 12.07
C VAL A 202 -11.78 -28.07 10.93
N LEU A 203 -10.97 -29.13 10.81
CA LEU A 203 -9.99 -29.24 9.72
C LEU A 203 -10.66 -29.25 8.34
N LEU A 204 -11.78 -29.96 8.20
CA LEU A 204 -12.56 -29.96 6.96
C LEU A 204 -13.14 -28.58 6.64
N LEU A 205 -13.64 -27.86 7.66
CA LEU A 205 -14.14 -26.50 7.49
C LEU A 205 -13.03 -25.54 7.00
N PHE A 206 -11.89 -25.52 7.69
CA PHE A 206 -10.77 -24.66 7.30
C PHE A 206 -10.22 -25.03 5.91
N ALA A 207 -10.08 -26.32 5.61
CA ALA A 207 -9.68 -26.78 4.29
C ALA A 207 -10.68 -26.34 3.20
N ALA A 208 -11.99 -26.51 3.44
CA ALA A 208 -13.02 -26.07 2.51
C ALA A 208 -12.96 -24.54 2.28
N THR A 209 -12.80 -23.74 3.33
CA THR A 209 -12.65 -22.28 3.20
C THR A 209 -11.38 -21.88 2.46
N LEU A 210 -10.27 -22.61 2.64
CA LEU A 210 -9.03 -22.40 1.91
C LEU A 210 -9.19 -22.72 0.42
N PHE A 211 -9.81 -23.85 0.08
CA PHE A 211 -10.05 -24.20 -1.32
C PHE A 211 -11.05 -23.25 -1.99
N ALA A 212 -12.08 -22.79 -1.26
CA ALA A 212 -13.00 -21.78 -1.74
C ALA A 212 -12.30 -20.44 -2.00
N SER A 213 -11.42 -20.00 -1.10
CA SER A 213 -10.67 -18.75 -1.31
C SER A 213 -9.69 -18.85 -2.48
N LEU A 214 -8.97 -19.97 -2.62
CA LEU A 214 -8.09 -20.22 -3.77
C LEU A 214 -8.85 -20.24 -5.09
N ALA A 215 -10.05 -20.83 -5.12
CA ALA A 215 -10.93 -20.82 -6.29
C ALA A 215 -11.46 -19.41 -6.63
N ALA A 216 -11.54 -18.50 -5.63
CA ALA A 216 -12.01 -17.13 -5.81
C ALA A 216 -10.92 -16.15 -6.28
N ILE A 217 -9.63 -16.44 -6.08
CA ILE A 217 -8.50 -15.58 -6.49
C ILE A 217 -8.57 -15.10 -7.96
N PRO A 218 -8.87 -15.93 -8.98
CA PRO A 218 -8.88 -15.46 -10.37
C PRO A 218 -10.02 -14.47 -10.68
N TYR A 219 -11.03 -14.37 -9.81
CA TYR A 219 -12.13 -13.41 -9.96
C TYR A 219 -11.85 -12.07 -9.29
N LEU A 220 -10.70 -11.90 -8.64
CA LEU A 220 -10.31 -10.65 -8.00
C LEU A 220 -10.06 -9.59 -9.09
N GLN A 221 -10.89 -8.55 -9.10
CA GLN A 221 -10.69 -7.42 -10.00
C GLN A 221 -9.43 -6.65 -9.58
N VAL A 222 -8.51 -6.46 -10.53
CA VAL A 222 -7.28 -5.70 -10.32
C VAL A 222 -7.51 -4.26 -10.75
N GLY A 223 -7.19 -3.32 -9.87
CA GLY A 223 -7.31 -1.88 -10.11
C GLY A 223 -8.10 -1.19 -9.01
N LEU A 224 -7.89 0.12 -8.92
CA LEU A 224 -8.68 0.99 -8.06
C LEU A 224 -9.52 1.90 -8.97
N ASP A 225 -10.84 1.81 -8.83
CA ASP A 225 -11.73 2.77 -9.46
C ASP A 225 -11.51 4.15 -8.81
N GLN A 226 -11.23 5.16 -9.64
CA GLN A 226 -10.97 6.52 -9.16
C GLN A 226 -12.16 7.09 -8.39
N ALA A 227 -13.38 6.67 -8.70
CA ALA A 227 -14.58 7.11 -8.01
C ALA A 227 -14.61 6.70 -6.52
N VAL A 228 -13.99 5.57 -6.17
CA VAL A 228 -13.96 5.04 -4.79
C VAL A 228 -12.98 5.82 -3.90
N ALA A 229 -11.95 6.42 -4.50
CA ALA A 229 -10.99 7.25 -3.78
C ALA A 229 -11.57 8.62 -3.36
N LEU A 230 -12.73 9.01 -3.89
CA LEU A 230 -13.37 10.29 -3.62
C LEU A 230 -14.32 10.19 -2.42
N PRO A 231 -14.44 11.25 -1.60
CA PRO A 231 -15.49 11.35 -0.59
C PRO A 231 -16.88 11.16 -1.20
N ARG A 232 -17.80 10.55 -0.45
CA ARG A 232 -19.17 10.22 -0.90
C ARG A 232 -19.97 11.44 -1.37
N ASP A 233 -19.74 12.59 -0.74
CA ASP A 233 -20.46 13.83 -1.05
C ASP A 233 -19.70 14.76 -2.01
N SER A 234 -18.64 14.27 -2.65
CA SER A 234 -17.86 15.08 -3.60
C SER A 234 -18.63 15.29 -4.90
N TYR A 235 -18.67 16.54 -5.39
CA TYR A 235 -19.22 16.88 -6.72
C TYR A 235 -18.52 16.10 -7.85
N LEU A 236 -17.28 15.67 -7.63
CA LEU A 236 -16.51 14.87 -8.58
C LEU A 236 -17.15 13.50 -8.85
N GLN A 237 -17.92 12.94 -7.91
CA GLN A 237 -18.64 11.69 -8.16
C GLN A 237 -19.64 11.83 -9.31
N ARG A 238 -20.40 12.94 -9.32
CA ARG A 238 -21.33 13.26 -10.40
C ARG A 238 -20.59 13.56 -11.70
N TYR A 239 -19.51 14.32 -11.63
CA TYR A 239 -18.66 14.60 -12.78
C TYR A 239 -18.14 13.32 -13.44
N TYR A 240 -17.53 12.40 -12.68
CA TYR A 240 -16.99 11.15 -13.24
C TYR A 240 -18.08 10.26 -13.84
N ARG A 241 -19.24 10.17 -13.19
CA ARG A 241 -20.38 9.44 -13.74
C ARG A 241 -20.81 10.02 -15.09
N ASP A 242 -20.98 11.34 -15.16
CA ASP A 242 -21.44 12.01 -16.38
C ASP A 242 -20.36 11.94 -17.48
N LEU A 243 -19.07 12.06 -17.10
CA LEU A 243 -17.91 11.89 -17.98
C LEU A 243 -17.87 10.48 -18.60
N LEU A 244 -17.96 9.43 -17.78
CA LEU A 244 -17.90 8.03 -18.23
C LEU A 244 -19.13 7.62 -19.07
N GLN A 245 -20.27 8.30 -18.90
CA GLN A 245 -21.49 8.04 -19.66
C GLN A 245 -21.58 8.81 -20.99
N GLN A 246 -21.09 10.05 -21.01
CA GLN A 246 -21.32 10.96 -22.15
C GLN A 246 -20.08 11.17 -23.03
N LEU A 247 -18.87 11.07 -22.47
CA LEU A 247 -17.67 11.37 -23.22
C LEU A 247 -17.37 10.26 -24.24
N ARG A 248 -17.32 10.64 -25.52
CA ARG A 248 -17.06 9.72 -26.64
C ARG A 248 -15.59 9.56 -27.01
N VAL A 249 -14.72 10.37 -26.41
CA VAL A 249 -13.27 10.38 -26.69
C VAL A 249 -12.50 10.11 -25.39
N GLY A 250 -11.42 9.36 -25.51
CA GLY A 250 -10.51 9.11 -24.40
C GLY A 250 -9.54 10.27 -24.15
N PRO A 251 -8.66 10.13 -23.14
CA PRO A 251 -7.52 11.04 -22.99
C PRO A 251 -6.62 11.01 -24.24
N PRO A 252 -5.95 12.12 -24.57
CA PRO A 252 -5.04 12.16 -25.72
C PRO A 252 -3.81 11.28 -25.49
N LEU A 253 -3.41 10.53 -26.51
CA LEU A 253 -2.18 9.74 -26.53
C LEU A 253 -1.11 10.50 -27.33
N LEU A 254 0.02 10.79 -26.69
CA LEU A 254 1.18 11.42 -27.35
C LEU A 254 2.28 10.39 -27.59
N LEU A 255 2.59 10.14 -28.86
CA LEU A 255 3.66 9.23 -29.28
C LEU A 255 4.93 10.03 -29.49
N VAL A 256 5.84 9.99 -28.51
CA VAL A 256 7.08 10.77 -28.52
C VAL A 256 8.19 9.96 -29.19
N VAL A 257 8.71 10.47 -30.31
CA VAL A 257 9.92 9.96 -30.96
C VAL A 257 11.11 10.76 -30.45
N ARG A 258 12.15 10.06 -29.99
CA ARG A 258 13.40 10.66 -29.52
C ARG A 258 14.48 10.49 -30.59
N ASP A 259 15.36 11.48 -30.67
CA ASP A 259 16.58 11.42 -31.48
C ASP A 259 16.30 11.05 -32.96
N LEU A 260 15.35 11.78 -33.58
CA LEU A 260 14.96 11.55 -34.96
C LEU A 260 16.02 12.08 -35.92
N ASP A 261 16.64 11.17 -36.66
CA ASP A 261 17.61 11.47 -37.71
C ASP A 261 16.90 11.77 -39.03
N LEU A 262 17.07 13.00 -39.51
CA LEU A 262 16.47 13.48 -40.76
C LEU A 262 17.28 13.09 -42.00
N ARG A 263 18.45 12.46 -41.84
CA ARG A 263 19.29 12.03 -42.96
C ARG A 263 18.60 10.92 -43.77
N PRO A 264 18.57 11.03 -45.11
CA PRO A 264 17.99 9.98 -45.96
C PRO A 264 18.59 8.59 -45.72
N GLU A 265 19.89 8.52 -45.39
CA GLU A 265 20.61 7.27 -45.13
C GLU A 265 20.09 6.53 -43.88
N ALA A 266 19.57 7.26 -42.90
CA ALA A 266 19.04 6.68 -41.67
C ALA A 266 17.68 6.00 -41.88
N GLY A 267 16.93 6.40 -42.92
CA GLY A 267 15.63 5.83 -43.26
C GLY A 267 14.56 5.96 -42.16
N GLN A 268 14.75 6.82 -41.16
CA GLN A 268 13.84 6.96 -40.02
C GLN A 268 12.57 7.74 -40.37
N VAL A 269 12.69 8.77 -41.22
CA VAL A 269 11.56 9.55 -41.78
C VAL A 269 10.53 8.61 -42.40
N GLU A 270 11.00 7.64 -43.19
CA GLU A 270 10.18 6.65 -43.91
C GLU A 270 9.39 5.72 -42.98
N ARG A 271 9.96 5.41 -41.80
CA ARG A 271 9.31 4.61 -40.77
C ARG A 271 8.38 5.41 -39.87
N LEU A 272 8.36 6.74 -39.98
CA LEU A 272 7.53 7.62 -39.16
C LEU A 272 6.30 8.14 -39.91
N CYS A 273 6.49 8.57 -41.15
CA CYS A 273 5.49 9.29 -41.94
C CYS A 273 4.35 8.39 -42.48
N GLY A 274 3.21 8.99 -42.81
CA GLY A 274 2.03 8.33 -43.38
C GLY A 274 1.68 8.77 -44.80
N VAL A 275 2.43 9.72 -45.39
CA VAL A 275 2.21 10.21 -46.76
C VAL A 275 2.72 9.24 -47.85
N ALA A 276 2.53 9.61 -49.11
CA ALA A 276 2.99 8.83 -50.24
C ALA A 276 4.51 8.57 -50.18
N GLY A 277 4.85 7.32 -50.51
CA GLY A 277 6.21 6.83 -50.49
C GLY A 277 6.79 6.60 -49.11
N CYS A 278 5.96 6.54 -48.03
CA CYS A 278 6.32 6.07 -46.69
C CYS A 278 6.15 4.55 -46.56
N ALA A 279 6.79 3.95 -45.55
CA ALA A 279 6.67 2.51 -45.30
C ALA A 279 5.23 2.15 -44.90
N GLN A 280 4.74 1.00 -45.37
CA GLN A 280 3.38 0.53 -45.03
C GLN A 280 3.23 0.21 -43.53
N ASP A 281 4.34 -0.14 -42.87
CA ASP A 281 4.43 -0.40 -41.44
C ASP A 281 5.00 0.79 -40.64
N SER A 282 4.97 2.00 -41.21
CA SER A 282 5.38 3.22 -40.50
C SER A 282 4.53 3.49 -39.26
N LEU A 283 5.04 4.27 -38.31
CA LEU A 283 4.35 4.61 -37.08
C LEU A 283 2.97 5.23 -37.35
N ALA A 284 2.89 6.23 -38.23
CA ALA A 284 1.62 6.86 -38.60
C ALA A 284 0.63 5.85 -39.21
N ASN A 285 1.10 4.96 -40.10
CA ASN A 285 0.25 3.94 -40.74
C ASN A 285 -0.20 2.87 -39.75
N ARG A 286 0.64 2.43 -38.81
CA ARG A 286 0.27 1.47 -37.78
C ARG A 286 -0.76 2.05 -36.80
N VAL A 287 -0.62 3.32 -36.43
CA VAL A 287 -1.62 4.00 -35.59
C VAL A 287 -2.94 4.19 -36.34
N SER A 288 -2.88 4.59 -37.61
CA SER A 288 -4.06 4.69 -38.47
C SER A 288 -4.76 3.33 -38.65
N ALA A 289 -3.99 2.24 -38.78
CA ALA A 289 -4.54 0.88 -38.83
C ALA A 289 -5.17 0.47 -37.49
N ALA A 290 -4.51 0.76 -36.37
CA ALA A 290 -5.05 0.48 -35.03
C ALA A 290 -6.36 1.24 -34.75
N ALA A 291 -6.48 2.47 -35.25
CA ALA A 291 -7.69 3.28 -35.14
C ALA A 291 -8.91 2.70 -35.87
N ARG A 292 -8.73 1.71 -36.76
CA ARG A 292 -9.84 1.04 -37.45
C ARG A 292 -10.59 0.05 -36.56
N ASP A 293 -9.95 -0.47 -35.52
CA ASP A 293 -10.56 -1.36 -34.51
C ASP A 293 -10.31 -0.81 -33.10
N PRO A 294 -11.05 0.23 -32.68
CA PRO A 294 -10.88 0.86 -31.36
C PRO A 294 -11.26 -0.07 -30.20
N ALA A 295 -12.03 -1.14 -30.45
CA ALA A 295 -12.47 -2.06 -29.41
C ALA A 295 -11.33 -2.90 -28.82
N SER A 296 -10.30 -3.20 -29.64
CA SER A 296 -9.11 -3.93 -29.21
C SER A 296 -7.91 -3.02 -28.94
N SER A 297 -7.74 -1.96 -29.75
CA SER A 297 -6.56 -1.08 -29.68
C SER A 297 -6.71 0.07 -28.68
N PHE A 298 -7.93 0.42 -28.28
CA PHE A 298 -8.26 1.62 -27.49
C PHE A 298 -7.83 2.95 -28.15
N ILE A 299 -7.53 2.93 -29.46
CA ILE A 299 -7.21 4.12 -30.25
C ILE A 299 -8.42 4.42 -31.14
N SER A 300 -8.98 5.62 -31.01
CA SER A 300 -10.20 6.02 -31.72
C SER A 300 -9.96 6.88 -32.97
N ALA A 301 -8.75 7.42 -33.14
CA ALA A 301 -8.40 8.29 -34.26
C ALA A 301 -6.94 8.10 -34.67
N SER A 302 -6.64 8.41 -35.94
CA SER A 302 -5.27 8.44 -36.46
C SER A 302 -4.43 9.51 -35.76
N ALA A 303 -3.12 9.29 -35.66
CA ALA A 303 -2.21 10.29 -35.13
C ALA A 303 -2.12 11.52 -36.04
N ALA A 304 -2.12 12.72 -35.45
CA ALA A 304 -1.64 13.92 -36.12
C ALA A 304 -0.11 13.84 -36.24
N SER A 305 0.42 14.19 -37.42
CA SER A 305 1.83 14.04 -37.74
C SER A 305 2.36 15.34 -38.31
N TRP A 306 3.23 16.02 -37.54
CA TRP A 306 3.88 17.27 -37.97
C TRP A 306 4.69 17.05 -39.24
N LEU A 307 5.30 15.88 -39.38
CA LEU A 307 6.18 15.52 -40.48
C LEU A 307 5.39 15.37 -41.79
N ASP A 308 4.22 14.74 -41.73
CA ASP A 308 3.32 14.59 -42.88
C ASP A 308 2.76 15.93 -43.34
N ASP A 309 2.34 16.77 -42.39
CA ASP A 309 1.83 18.10 -42.68
C ASP A 309 2.92 19.04 -43.19
N PHE A 310 4.16 18.92 -42.68
CA PHE A 310 5.33 19.64 -43.18
C PHE A 310 5.66 19.25 -44.62
N MET A 311 5.74 17.95 -44.92
CA MET A 311 6.00 17.47 -46.29
C MET A 311 4.89 17.86 -47.26
N THR A 312 3.63 17.83 -46.81
CA THR A 312 2.47 18.27 -47.61
C THR A 312 2.53 19.77 -47.87
N TRP A 313 2.88 20.57 -46.85
CA TRP A 313 3.03 22.03 -46.96
C TRP A 313 4.17 22.43 -47.91
N LEU A 314 5.24 21.63 -48.00
CA LEU A 314 6.33 21.80 -48.95
C LEU A 314 6.01 21.33 -50.37
N SER A 315 4.95 20.54 -50.58
CA SER A 315 4.67 19.93 -51.87
C SER A 315 4.41 20.97 -52.95
N PRO A 316 5.00 20.84 -54.16
CA PRO A 316 4.68 21.71 -55.28
C PRO A 316 3.21 21.61 -55.72
N ASP A 317 2.50 20.54 -55.33
CA ASP A 317 1.06 20.36 -55.59
C ASP A 317 0.19 21.38 -54.82
N LEU A 318 0.74 21.98 -53.75
CA LEU A 318 0.10 23.04 -52.97
C LEU A 318 0.89 24.35 -53.09
N PRO A 319 0.85 25.03 -54.26
CA PRO A 319 1.73 26.16 -54.56
C PRO A 319 1.46 27.41 -53.72
N ALA A 320 0.30 27.49 -53.06
CA ALA A 320 -0.06 28.59 -52.17
C ALA A 320 0.60 28.49 -50.78
N CYS A 321 1.10 27.32 -50.39
CA CYS A 321 1.58 27.04 -49.03
C CYS A 321 3.01 27.52 -48.77
N CYS A 322 4.02 26.82 -49.29
CA CYS A 322 5.41 27.23 -49.15
C CYS A 322 5.85 28.06 -50.35
N ARG A 323 6.14 29.34 -50.11
CA ARG A 323 6.61 30.28 -51.12
C ARG A 323 7.85 31.04 -50.67
N THR A 324 8.73 31.39 -51.61
CA THR A 324 9.97 32.13 -51.38
C THR A 324 10.17 33.19 -52.47
N ASN A 325 10.84 34.29 -52.13
CA ASN A 325 11.19 35.37 -53.07
C ASN A 325 12.40 35.05 -53.96
N GLU A 326 13.28 34.13 -53.55
CA GLU A 326 14.46 33.76 -54.32
C GLU A 326 14.54 32.24 -54.52
N ALA A 327 14.79 31.83 -55.76
CA ALA A 327 14.84 30.42 -56.16
C ALA A 327 16.16 29.81 -55.70
N GLY A 328 16.15 29.27 -54.48
CA GLY A 328 17.19 28.35 -54.00
C GLY A 328 18.48 28.97 -53.45
N GLY A 329 18.41 30.08 -52.70
CA GLY A 329 19.58 30.73 -52.09
C GLY A 329 19.47 31.00 -50.58
N VAL A 330 20.62 31.23 -49.93
CA VAL A 330 20.81 31.51 -48.48
C VAL A 330 20.17 32.84 -48.03
N ALA A 331 19.71 33.68 -48.97
CA ALA A 331 18.94 34.91 -48.73
C ALA A 331 17.44 34.74 -49.02
N ALA A 332 16.95 33.50 -49.17
CA ALA A 332 15.53 33.22 -49.37
C ALA A 332 14.72 33.68 -48.16
N SER A 333 13.72 34.53 -48.42
CA SER A 333 12.75 34.98 -47.43
C SER A 333 11.41 34.28 -47.65
N TYR A 334 10.77 33.87 -46.55
CA TYR A 334 9.45 33.27 -46.56
C TYR A 334 8.40 34.27 -47.08
N CYS A 335 7.60 33.83 -48.06
CA CYS A 335 6.42 34.54 -48.51
C CYS A 335 5.15 33.90 -47.93
N PRO A 336 4.23 34.70 -47.36
CA PRO A 336 2.97 34.16 -46.88
C PRO A 336 2.03 33.76 -48.04
N PRO A 337 1.00 32.94 -47.76
CA PRO A 337 -0.08 32.65 -48.69
C PRO A 337 -0.72 33.93 -49.28
N PRO A 338 -1.23 33.90 -50.53
CA PRO A 338 -1.78 35.08 -51.18
C PRO A 338 -2.96 35.76 -50.45
N ASP A 339 -3.69 35.03 -49.62
CA ASP A 339 -4.79 35.52 -48.78
C ASP A 339 -4.33 36.13 -47.44
N GLN A 340 -3.03 36.10 -47.15
CA GLN A 340 -2.44 36.70 -45.95
C GLN A 340 -1.70 38.01 -46.25
N PRO A 341 -1.61 38.93 -45.27
CA PRO A 341 -0.82 40.15 -45.43
C PRO A 341 0.69 39.84 -45.50
N PRO A 342 1.46 40.56 -46.34
CA PRO A 342 1.07 41.71 -47.15
C PRO A 342 0.43 41.36 -48.51
N CYS A 343 0.37 40.07 -48.90
CA CYS A 343 -0.06 39.64 -50.23
C CYS A 343 -1.54 39.94 -50.53
N ASN A 344 -2.43 39.86 -49.53
CA ASN A 344 -3.87 40.02 -49.75
C ASN A 344 -4.32 41.45 -50.12
N GLY A 345 -3.53 42.45 -49.74
CA GLY A 345 -3.81 43.87 -49.95
C GLY A 345 -2.86 44.54 -50.94
N ASN A 346 -1.74 43.88 -51.28
CA ASN A 346 -0.78 44.37 -52.25
C ASN A 346 -0.21 43.23 -53.10
N SER A 347 -0.77 43.00 -54.28
CA SER A 347 -0.32 41.96 -55.21
C SER A 347 1.13 42.14 -55.68
N SER A 348 1.67 43.35 -55.65
CA SER A 348 3.07 43.62 -56.00
C SER A 348 4.06 43.18 -54.92
N ALA A 349 3.64 43.11 -53.66
CA ALA A 349 4.50 42.69 -52.54
C ALA A 349 4.92 41.22 -52.64
N CYS A 350 4.13 40.41 -53.36
CA CYS A 350 4.34 38.96 -53.48
C CYS A 350 4.41 38.49 -54.94
N ALA A 351 4.71 39.40 -55.87
CA ALA A 351 4.81 39.11 -57.30
C ALA A 351 6.04 38.25 -57.65
N SER A 352 7.14 38.38 -56.89
CA SER A 352 8.37 37.58 -57.02
C SER A 352 8.30 36.20 -56.33
N CYS A 353 7.24 35.96 -55.55
CA CYS A 353 7.12 34.75 -54.74
C CYS A 353 6.73 33.54 -55.59
N HIS A 354 7.58 32.52 -55.62
CA HIS A 354 7.36 31.23 -56.27
C HIS A 354 7.40 30.10 -55.24
N THR A 355 7.06 28.87 -55.64
CA THR A 355 7.04 27.72 -54.73
C THR A 355 8.44 27.44 -54.17
N CYS A 356 8.53 27.06 -52.90
CA CYS A 356 9.81 26.74 -52.25
C CYS A 356 10.59 25.62 -52.95
N VAL A 357 9.87 24.72 -53.61
CA VAL A 357 10.44 23.61 -54.36
C VAL A 357 9.75 23.57 -55.72
N GLN A 358 10.55 23.57 -56.80
CA GLN A 358 10.06 23.64 -58.18
C GLN A 358 9.92 22.27 -58.85
N ALA A 359 10.58 21.24 -58.31
CA ALA A 359 10.53 19.87 -58.78
C ALA A 359 10.29 18.92 -57.62
N ALA A 360 9.71 17.75 -57.89
CA ALA A 360 9.62 16.69 -56.89
C ALA A 360 11.03 16.37 -56.36
N PHE A 361 11.16 16.21 -55.04
CA PHE A 361 12.44 15.94 -54.40
C PHE A 361 13.14 14.71 -54.99
N THR A 362 14.47 14.74 -55.09
CA THR A 362 15.27 13.56 -55.45
C THR A 362 15.13 12.50 -54.35
N GLY A 363 14.38 11.43 -54.61
CA GLY A 363 14.03 10.43 -53.61
C GLY A 363 12.75 10.74 -52.81
N GLY A 364 11.96 11.74 -53.21
CA GLY A 364 10.65 12.03 -52.63
C GLY A 364 10.67 12.70 -51.24
N ARG A 365 11.85 13.08 -50.73
CA ARG A 365 12.04 13.71 -49.41
C ARG A 365 12.97 14.93 -49.46
N PRO A 366 12.76 15.96 -48.61
CA PRO A 366 13.69 17.07 -48.51
C PRO A 366 15.05 16.62 -47.98
N SER A 367 16.12 17.28 -48.39
CA SER A 367 17.44 17.09 -47.80
C SER A 367 17.53 17.76 -46.43
N VAL A 368 18.50 17.36 -45.60
CA VAL A 368 18.71 17.94 -44.25
C VAL A 368 18.84 19.48 -44.29
N PRO A 369 19.59 20.10 -45.23
CA PRO A 369 19.64 21.56 -45.33
C PRO A 369 18.28 22.20 -45.68
N GLN A 370 17.45 21.53 -46.49
CA GLN A 370 16.10 22.01 -46.82
C GLN A 370 15.17 21.92 -45.61
N PHE A 371 15.25 20.84 -44.83
CA PHE A 371 14.55 20.72 -43.55
C PHE A 371 14.93 21.86 -42.61
N GLN A 372 16.24 22.11 -42.42
CA GLN A 372 16.73 23.17 -41.53
C GLN A 372 16.28 24.56 -41.96
N THR A 373 16.19 24.82 -43.27
CA THR A 373 15.76 26.11 -43.83
C THR A 373 14.26 26.32 -43.71
N TYR A 374 13.45 25.33 -44.09
CA TYR A 374 12.00 25.50 -44.25
C TYR A 374 11.19 25.13 -43.00
N LEU A 375 11.71 24.27 -42.12
CA LEU A 375 10.98 23.87 -40.91
C LEU A 375 10.65 25.05 -39.99
N PRO A 376 11.56 26.01 -39.73
CA PRO A 376 11.21 27.21 -38.96
C PRO A 376 10.09 28.04 -39.61
N TRP A 377 10.02 28.10 -40.93
CA TRP A 377 8.97 28.81 -41.65
C TRP A 377 7.63 28.10 -41.52
N PHE A 378 7.60 26.77 -41.65
CA PHE A 378 6.40 25.97 -41.41
C PHE A 378 5.87 26.16 -39.98
N LEU A 379 6.75 26.09 -38.98
CA LEU A 379 6.39 26.27 -37.58
C LEU A 379 5.87 27.68 -37.26
N ALA A 380 6.26 28.68 -38.06
CA ALA A 380 5.76 30.06 -37.95
C ALA A 380 4.57 30.36 -38.88
N ALA A 381 4.29 29.50 -39.88
CA ALA A 381 3.20 29.68 -40.83
C ALA A 381 1.85 29.54 -40.12
N ARG A 382 0.89 30.39 -40.50
CA ARG A 382 -0.49 30.37 -39.99
C ARG A 382 -1.42 29.72 -41.01
N PRO A 383 -2.39 28.89 -40.57
CA PRO A 383 -3.38 28.33 -41.47
C PRO A 383 -4.25 29.45 -42.08
N SER A 384 -4.72 29.22 -43.30
CA SER A 384 -5.43 30.18 -44.15
C SER A 384 -6.41 29.47 -45.06
N GLU A 385 -7.24 30.22 -45.80
CA GLU A 385 -8.18 29.62 -46.76
C GLU A 385 -7.41 29.01 -47.95
N GLN A 386 -6.35 29.66 -48.41
CA GLN A 386 -5.54 29.17 -49.53
C GLN A 386 -4.52 28.10 -49.12
N CYS A 387 -4.15 28.02 -47.84
CA CYS A 387 -3.31 26.97 -47.31
C CYS A 387 -3.73 26.59 -45.89
N ALA A 388 -4.41 25.45 -45.75
CA ALA A 388 -4.88 24.94 -44.46
C ALA A 388 -3.76 24.29 -43.62
N LYS A 389 -2.67 23.85 -44.25
CA LYS A 389 -1.54 23.17 -43.60
C LYS A 389 -0.56 24.21 -43.04
N ALA A 390 -0.28 24.13 -41.75
CA ALA A 390 0.55 25.10 -41.05
C ALA A 390 1.05 24.52 -39.72
N GLY A 391 2.18 25.02 -39.22
CA GLY A 391 2.74 24.59 -37.94
C GLY A 391 2.13 25.30 -36.73
N VAL A 392 1.73 26.58 -36.87
CA VAL A 392 1.15 27.35 -35.76
C VAL A 392 -0.20 26.75 -35.35
N GLY A 393 -0.37 26.53 -34.04
CA GLY A 393 -1.61 26.05 -33.43
C GLY A 393 -1.69 24.53 -33.27
N ALA A 394 -0.98 23.75 -34.11
CA ALA A 394 -0.96 22.29 -34.03
C ALA A 394 0.40 21.73 -33.58
N TYR A 395 1.52 22.33 -34.04
CA TYR A 395 2.85 21.73 -33.93
C TYR A 395 3.92 22.65 -33.34
N SER A 396 3.55 23.87 -32.89
CA SER A 396 4.49 24.85 -32.33
C SER A 396 5.29 24.29 -31.14
N ASP A 397 4.63 23.48 -30.31
CA ASP A 397 5.23 22.88 -29.10
C ASP A 397 5.49 21.37 -29.26
N ALA A 398 5.31 20.83 -30.46
CA ALA A 398 5.45 19.40 -30.74
C ALA A 398 6.90 18.97 -30.99
N LEU A 399 7.81 19.94 -31.20
CA LEU A 399 9.19 19.70 -31.59
C LEU A 399 10.16 20.35 -30.62
N GLN A 400 11.09 19.53 -30.10
CA GLN A 400 12.26 20.01 -29.38
C GLN A 400 13.49 19.82 -30.26
N ARG A 401 14.11 20.92 -30.67
CA ARG A 401 15.35 20.90 -31.48
C ARG A 401 16.57 20.84 -30.57
N ALA A 402 17.56 20.04 -30.93
CA ALA A 402 18.90 20.18 -30.36
C ALA A 402 19.45 21.57 -30.69
N GLN A 403 20.30 22.13 -29.83
CA GLN A 403 20.85 23.48 -29.99
C GLN A 403 21.59 23.62 -31.34
N LEU A 404 21.54 24.84 -31.90
CA LEU A 404 21.92 25.24 -33.28
C LEU A 404 23.31 24.82 -33.81
N ASP A 405 24.15 24.16 -33.02
CA ASP A 405 25.51 23.73 -33.41
C ASP A 405 25.62 22.25 -33.82
N ASP A 406 24.52 21.48 -33.76
CA ASP A 406 24.50 20.09 -34.22
C ASP A 406 23.76 19.98 -35.57
N PRO A 407 24.43 19.59 -36.67
CA PRO A 407 23.82 19.48 -37.99
C PRO A 407 22.89 18.25 -38.15
N THR A 408 22.65 17.47 -37.09
CA THR A 408 21.83 16.24 -37.10
C THR A 408 20.47 16.43 -36.45
#